data_AF-A0A6A0ANM7-F1
#
_entry.id   AF-A0A6A0ANM7-F1
#
_cell.length_a   1.000
_cell.length_b   1.000
_cell.length_c   1.000
_cell.angle_alpha   90.00
_cell.angle_beta   90.00
_cell.angle_gamma   90.00
#
_symmetry.space_group_name_H-M   'P 1'
#
loop_
_entity.id
_entity.type
_entity.pdbx_description
1 polymer ?
#
loop_
_entity_poly.entity_id
_entity_poly.type
_entity_poly.pdbx_seq_one_letter_code
_entity_poly.pdbx_strand_id
1 'polypeptide(L)'
;MLLLQQHVEERDGLLTAMNRSNQRKQLLQNTSVFNDAFKIWHDGAFGTISGFRLGRTAEVVVEWDEINAAWGQAVLLLVTMA
;
A
#
# COMPACT_ATOMS: atom_id res chain seq x y z
N MET A 1 30.39 30.66 25.11
CA MET A 1 29.74 29.42 25.58
C MET A 1 28.26 29.40 25.22
N LEU A 2 27.47 30.41 25.62
CA LEU A 2 26.05 30.56 25.27
C LEU A 2 25.72 30.49 23.76
N LEU A 3 26.48 31.19 22.92
CA LEU A 3 26.24 31.19 21.46
C LEU A 3 26.42 29.80 20.82
N LEU A 4 27.41 29.04 21.29
CA LEU A 4 27.65 27.67 20.83
C LEU A 4 26.49 26.76 21.24
N GLN A 5 25.96 26.97 22.45
CA GLN A 5 24.81 26.24 22.97
C GLN A 5 23.54 26.53 22.15
N GLN A 6 23.31 27.80 21.79
CA GLN A 6 22.19 28.18 20.93
C GLN A 6 22.28 27.55 19.54
N HIS A 7 23.46 27.55 18.91
CA HIS A 7 23.64 26.91 17.61
C HIS A 7 23.49 25.38 17.67
N VAL A 8 23.88 24.75 18.79
CA VAL A 8 23.67 23.31 19.01
C VAL A 8 22.18 23.00 19.18
N GLU A 9 21.45 23.78 19.98
CA GLU A 9 19.99 23.63 20.15
C GLU A 9 19.23 23.86 18.84
N GLU A 10 19.61 24.88 18.07
CA GLU A 10 19.02 25.18 16.77
C GLU A 10 19.24 24.03 15.77
N ARG A 11 20.48 23.51 15.71
CA ARG A 11 20.82 22.33 14.90
C ARG A 11 20.02 21.10 15.33
N ASP A 12 19.93 20.83 16.62
CA ASP A 12 19.25 19.65 17.14
C ASP A 12 17.73 19.72 16.91
N GLY A 13 17.14 20.92 16.98
CA GLY A 13 15.76 21.18 16.58
C GLY A 13 15.53 20.89 15.10
N LEU A 14 16.40 21.36 14.22
CA LEU A 14 16.34 21.11 12.78
C LEU A 14 16.50 19.63 12.42
N LEU A 15 17.44 18.93 13.06
CA LEU A 15 17.66 17.49 12.88
C LEU A 15 16.43 16.68 13.29
N THR A 16 15.80 17.05 14.40
CA THR A 16 14.56 16.40 14.87
C THR A 16 13.42 16.58 13.87
N ALA A 17 13.25 17.80 13.34
CA ALA A 17 12.23 18.08 12.32
C ALA A 17 12.50 17.31 11.02
N MET A 18 13.76 17.25 10.57
CA MET A 18 14.18 16.51 9.38
C MET A 18 13.92 15.00 9.55
N ASN A 19 14.27 14.44 10.70
CA ASN A 19 14.03 13.02 11.00
C ASN A 19 12.53 12.68 11.00
N ARG A 20 11.68 13.52 11.59
CA ARG A 20 10.22 13.35 11.56
C ARG A 20 9.67 13.39 10.12
N SER A 21 10.15 14.33 9.31
CA SER A 21 9.74 14.44 7.90
C SER A 21 10.16 13.21 7.09
N ASN A 22 11.38 12.71 7.31
CA ASN A 22 11.89 11.51 6.64
C ASN A 22 11.13 10.23 7.05
N GLN A 23 10.83 10.07 8.34
CA GLN A 23 9.98 8.97 8.80
C GLN A 23 8.59 9.02 8.17
N ARG A 24 7.98 10.21 8.05
CA ARG A 24 6.68 10.36 7.40
C ARG A 24 6.74 10.03 5.91
N LYS A 25 7.79 10.46 5.20
CA LYS A 25 8.03 10.09 3.79
C LYS A 25 8.19 8.59 3.62
N GLN A 26 8.96 7.93 4.49
CA GLN A 26 9.12 6.46 4.45
C GLN A 26 7.80 5.72 4.65
N LEU A 27 6.96 6.17 5.58
CA LEU A 27 5.63 5.59 5.77
C LEU A 27 4.75 5.74 4.52
N LEU A 28 4.74 6.92 3.89
CA LEU A 28 3.96 7.18 2.69
C LEU A 28 4.50 6.46 1.45
N GLN A 29 5.81 6.25 1.36
CA GLN A 29 6.44 5.45 0.30
C GLN A 29 6.15 3.95 0.47
N ASN A 30 6.03 3.48 1.71
CA ASN A 30 5.76 2.08 2.02
C ASN A 30 4.27 1.73 1.98
N THR A 31 3.36 2.71 2.09
CA THR A 31 1.98 2.56 1.63
C THR A 31 1.98 2.65 0.11
N SER A 32 2.43 1.56 -0.51
CA SER A 32 2.40 1.40 -1.96
C SER A 32 0.97 1.64 -2.42
N VAL A 33 0.74 2.71 -3.18
CA VAL A 33 -0.57 3.02 -3.79
C VAL A 33 -1.08 1.81 -4.59
N PHE A 34 -0.18 0.95 -5.07
CA PHE A 34 -0.51 -0.30 -5.73
C PHE A 34 -1.17 -1.32 -4.79
N ASN A 35 -0.78 -1.41 -3.52
CA ASN A 35 -1.45 -2.28 -2.55
C ASN A 35 -2.86 -1.80 -2.22
N ASP A 36 -3.11 -0.50 -2.25
CA ASP A 36 -4.46 0.05 -2.06
C ASP A 36 -5.31 -0.12 -3.33
N ALA A 37 -4.72 0.07 -4.52
CA ALA A 37 -5.42 -0.07 -5.80
C ALA A 37 -5.71 -1.52 -6.20
N PHE A 38 -4.76 -2.43 -5.93
CA PHE A 38 -4.81 -3.86 -6.28
C PHE A 38 -4.68 -4.72 -5.02
N LYS A 39 -5.58 -4.49 -4.06
CA LYS A 39 -5.55 -5.21 -2.79
C LYS A 39 -5.77 -6.71 -3.02
N ILE A 40 -4.71 -7.49 -2.90
CA ILE A 40 -4.77 -8.96 -2.94
C ILE A 40 -5.05 -9.48 -1.52
N TRP A 41 -6.12 -10.24 -1.37
CA TRP A 41 -6.53 -10.82 -0.08
C TRP A 41 -7.22 -12.17 -0.26
N HIS A 42 -7.95 -12.62 0.75
CA HIS A 42 -8.75 -13.84 0.69
C HIS A 42 -10.13 -13.63 1.34
N ASP A 43 -11.13 -14.33 0.83
CA ASP A 43 -12.47 -14.43 1.41
C ASP A 43 -12.86 -15.90 1.47
N GLY A 44 -12.84 -16.48 2.68
CA GLY A 44 -13.01 -17.91 2.89
C GLY A 44 -12.01 -18.75 2.08
N ALA A 45 -12.53 -19.56 1.16
CA ALA A 45 -11.74 -20.43 0.27
C ALA A 45 -11.23 -19.74 -1.00
N PHE A 46 -11.60 -18.47 -1.24
CA PHE A 46 -11.27 -17.75 -2.47
C PHE A 46 -10.14 -16.75 -2.23
N GLY A 47 -9.22 -16.63 -3.18
CA GLY A 47 -8.38 -15.45 -3.30
C GLY A 47 -9.20 -14.27 -3.84
N THR A 48 -8.89 -13.06 -3.40
CA THR A 48 -9.54 -11.83 -3.89
C THR A 48 -8.52 -10.83 -4.39
N ILE A 49 -8.90 -10.07 -5.41
CA ILE A 49 -8.15 -8.89 -5.89
C ILE A 49 -9.10 -7.72 -6.03
N SER A 50 -8.77 -6.61 -5.38
CA SER A 50 -9.61 -5.40 -5.32
C SER A 50 -11.05 -5.71 -4.86
N GLY A 51 -11.19 -6.74 -4.02
CA GLY A 51 -12.49 -7.21 -3.49
C GLY A 51 -13.23 -8.23 -4.36
N PHE A 52 -12.78 -8.54 -5.57
CA PHE A 52 -13.43 -9.55 -6.44
C PHE A 52 -12.85 -10.95 -6.22
N ARG A 53 -13.69 -11.98 -6.17
CA ARG A 53 -13.29 -13.37 -5.91
C ARG A 53 -12.78 -14.08 -7.17
N LEU A 54 -11.61 -14.71 -7.06
CA LEU A 54 -10.99 -15.53 -8.09
C LEU A 54 -11.36 -17.00 -7.91
N GLY A 55 -12.52 -17.38 -8.44
CA GLY A 55 -12.91 -18.78 -8.56
C GLY A 55 -14.37 -19.03 -8.18
N ARG A 56 -14.73 -20.31 -8.20
CA ARG A 56 -16.07 -20.80 -7.84
C ARG A 56 -15.95 -22.15 -7.14
N THR A 57 -16.81 -22.42 -6.17
CA THR A 57 -16.93 -23.72 -5.53
C THR A 57 -18.34 -24.27 -5.73
N ALA A 58 -18.57 -25.54 -5.39
CA ALA A 58 -19.91 -26.13 -5.45
C ALA A 58 -20.89 -25.46 -4.46
N GLU A 59 -20.37 -24.91 -3.37
CA GLU A 59 -21.16 -24.24 -2.32
C GLU A 59 -21.39 -22.76 -2.62
N VAL A 60 -20.42 -22.10 -3.26
CA VAL A 60 -20.49 -20.68 -3.58
C VAL A 60 -20.24 -20.49 -5.07
N VAL A 61 -21.33 -20.22 -5.78
CA VAL A 61 -21.30 -19.86 -7.19
C VAL A 61 -21.02 -18.37 -7.28
N VAL A 62 -19.82 -18.04 -7.77
CA VAL A 62 -19.44 -16.67 -8.12
C VAL A 62 -19.81 -16.43 -9.57
N GLU A 63 -20.44 -15.29 -9.85
CA GLU A 63 -20.83 -14.90 -11.20
C GLU A 63 -19.60 -14.73 -12.09
N TRP A 64 -19.72 -15.12 -13.36
CA TRP A 64 -18.63 -15.02 -14.32
C TRP A 64 -18.14 -13.58 -14.49
N ASP A 65 -19.03 -12.59 -14.38
CA ASP A 65 -18.66 -11.17 -14.45
C ASP A 65 -17.71 -10.76 -13.33
N GLU A 66 -17.91 -11.28 -12.11
CA GLU A 66 -17.01 -11.01 -10.98
C GLU A 66 -15.64 -11.66 -11.20
N ILE A 67 -15.61 -12.90 -11.67
CA ILE A 67 -14.36 -13.62 -11.98
C ILE A 67 -13.60 -12.88 -13.10
N ASN A 68 -14.30 -12.44 -14.14
CA ASN A 68 -13.72 -11.68 -15.25
C ASN A 68 -13.18 -10.32 -14.78
N ALA A 69 -13.90 -9.62 -13.89
CA ALA A 69 -13.43 -8.38 -13.29
C ALA A 69 -12.14 -8.61 -12.48
N ALA A 70 -12.07 -9.69 -11.70
CA ALA A 70 -10.88 -10.06 -10.94
C ALA A 70 -9.67 -10.32 -11.85
N TRP A 71 -9.86 -11.04 -12.96
CA TRP A 71 -8.82 -11.23 -13.97
C TRP A 71 -8.39 -9.92 -14.63
N GLY A 72 -9.34 -9.02 -14.92
CA GLY A 72 -9.05 -7.69 -15.44
C GLY A 72 -8.16 -6.87 -14.51
N GLN A 73 -8.44 -6.91 -13.20
CA GLN A 73 -7.59 -6.28 -12.18
C GLN A 73 -6.20 -6.91 -12.12
N ALA A 74 -6.09 -8.24 -12.24
CA ALA A 74 -4.81 -8.94 -12.23
C ALA A 74 -3.94 -8.56 -13.44
N VAL A 75 -4.53 -8.50 -14.64
CA VAL A 75 -3.84 -8.05 -15.85
C VAL A 75 -3.42 -6.59 -15.73
N LEU A 76 -4.30 -5.72 -15.23
CA LEU A 76 -3.99 -4.31 -15.04
C LEU A 76 -2.84 -4.12 -14.04
N LEU A 77 -2.80 -4.89 -12.95
CA LEU A 77 -1.69 -4.91 -12.00
C LEU A 77 -0.37 -5.29 -12.69
N LEU A 78 -0.37 -6.39 -13.46
CA LEU A 78 0.81 -6.85 -14.19
C LEU A 78 1.32 -5.80 -15.19
N VAL A 79 0.42 -5.15 -15.93
CA VAL A 79 0.76 -4.06 -16.86
C VAL A 79 1.32 -2.84 -16.12
N THR A 80 0.79 -2.53 -14.94
CA THR A 80 1.23 -1.38 -14.14
C THR A 80 2.62 -1.60 -13.51
N MET A 81 2.99 -2.86 -13.27
CA MET A 81 4.30 -3.25 -12.73
C MET A 81 5.39 -3.46 -13.80
N ALA A 82 5.01 -3.60 -15.06
CA ALA A 82 5.93 -3.81 -16.20
C ALA A 82 6.63 -2.50 -16.59
#